data_AF-A0A3N1UM34-F1
#
_entry.id   AF-A0A3N1UM34-F1
#
_cell.length_a   1.000
_cell.length_b   1.000
_cell.length_c   1.000
_cell.angle_alpha   90.00
_cell.angle_beta   90.00
_cell.angle_gamma   90.00
#
_symmetry.space_group_name_H-M   'P 1'
#
loop_
_entity.id
_entity.type
_entity.pdbx_description
1 polymer ?
#
loop_
_entity_poly.entity_id
_entity_poly.type
_entity_poly.pdbx_seq_one_letter_code
_entity_poly.pdbx_strand_id
1 'polypeptide(L)'
;MSQPAHEPAVVPQPPVQAEAIRIVLAQVAPHLLPQFDQDRAAATARARAETSPTPLRVFAEAWAVEVAIARHPETVTRLRELEAAAVEETDVRAAMEIAAEVSAIRRAAAAEAGVGGAAR
;
A
#
# COMPACT_ATOMS: atom_id res chain seq x y z
N MET A 1 19.63 -35.06 -4.69
CA MET A 1 19.72 -33.94 -3.73
C MET A 1 18.80 -32.85 -4.24
N SER A 2 17.63 -32.68 -3.62
CA SER A 2 16.66 -31.67 -4.04
C SER A 2 17.07 -30.33 -3.44
N GLN A 3 17.37 -29.35 -4.29
CA GLN A 3 17.67 -27.99 -3.87
C GLN A 3 16.39 -27.37 -3.31
N PRO A 4 16.39 -26.77 -2.10
CA PRO A 4 15.20 -26.08 -1.61
C PRO A 4 14.92 -24.93 -2.57
N ALA A 5 13.67 -24.84 -3.03
CA ALA A 5 13.21 -23.70 -3.81
C ALA A 5 13.52 -22.44 -2.99
N HIS A 6 14.43 -21.61 -3.49
CA HIS A 6 14.71 -20.31 -2.88
C HIS A 6 13.47 -19.46 -3.16
N GLU A 7 12.54 -19.41 -2.20
CA GLU A 7 11.51 -18.38 -2.21
C GLU A 7 12.25 -17.04 -2.33
N PRO A 8 11.98 -16.24 -3.38
CA PRO A 8 12.69 -14.98 -3.56
C PRO A 8 12.50 -14.13 -2.32
N ALA A 9 13.61 -13.69 -1.72
CA ALA A 9 13.57 -12.86 -0.53
C ALA A 9 12.70 -11.62 -0.80
N VAL A 10 11.61 -11.49 -0.04
CA VAL A 10 10.70 -10.35 -0.12
C VAL A 10 11.53 -9.09 0.08
N VAL A 11 11.43 -8.13 -0.86
CA VAL A 11 12.06 -6.80 -0.73
C VAL A 11 11.71 -6.27 0.66
N PRO A 12 12.60 -5.67 1.46
CA PRO A 12 12.24 -5.19 2.80
C PRO A 12 11.27 -3.99 2.79
N GLN A 13 10.50 -3.80 3.87
CA GLN A 13 9.65 -2.61 4.04
C GLN A 13 10.52 -1.37 4.16
N PRO A 14 10.32 -0.32 3.34
CA PRO A 14 11.07 0.92 3.51
C PRO A 14 10.62 1.67 4.77
N PRO A 15 11.49 2.52 5.34
CA PRO A 15 11.04 3.51 6.32
C PRO A 15 9.98 4.42 5.69
N VAL A 16 9.07 4.97 6.51
CA VAL A 16 7.97 5.87 6.08
C VAL A 16 8.51 7.25 5.70
N GLN A 17 9.27 7.30 4.61
CA GLN A 17 9.96 8.46 4.05
C GLN A 17 9.80 8.43 2.53
N ALA A 18 9.38 9.55 1.94
CA ALA A 18 9.01 9.61 0.52
C ALA A 18 10.07 9.03 -0.43
N GLU A 19 11.35 9.37 -0.25
CA GLU A 19 12.39 8.89 -1.15
C GLU A 19 12.67 7.39 -1.00
N ALA A 20 12.70 6.88 0.24
CA ALA A 20 12.87 5.45 0.49
C ALA A 20 11.71 4.63 -0.08
N ILE A 21 10.48 5.14 0.07
CA ILE A 21 9.27 4.56 -0.52
C ILE A 21 9.39 4.53 -2.05
N ARG A 22 9.79 5.64 -2.68
CA ARG A 22 9.92 5.74 -4.14
C ARG A 22 10.95 4.74 -4.69
N ILE A 23 12.07 4.54 -4.00
CA ILE A 23 13.11 3.56 -4.39
C ILE A 23 12.57 2.13 -4.38
N VAL A 24 11.82 1.75 -3.35
CA VAL A 24 11.21 0.40 -3.28
C VAL A 24 10.07 0.27 -4.28
N LEU A 25 9.24 1.30 -4.43
CA LEU A 25 8.12 1.33 -5.38
C LEU A 25 8.60 1.12 -6.82
N ALA A 26 9.75 1.68 -7.20
CA ALA A 26 10.36 1.45 -8.50
C ALA A 26 10.73 -0.01 -8.77
N GLN A 27 10.96 -0.81 -7.72
CA GLN A 27 11.28 -2.24 -7.82
C GLN A 27 10.01 -3.10 -7.88
N VAL A 28 9.01 -2.81 -7.05
CA VAL A 28 7.85 -3.69 -6.86
C VAL A 28 6.62 -3.31 -7.68
N ALA A 29 6.45 -2.02 -7.98
CA ALA A 29 5.32 -1.51 -8.76
C ALA A 29 5.69 -0.23 -9.52
N PRO A 30 6.63 -0.30 -10.50
CA PRO A 30 7.11 0.89 -11.23
C PRO A 30 6.00 1.64 -11.97
N HIS A 31 4.91 0.97 -12.33
CA HIS A 31 3.74 1.56 -12.96
C HIS A 31 3.00 2.56 -12.05
N LEU A 32 3.22 2.53 -10.72
CA LEU A 32 2.63 3.45 -9.75
C LEU A 32 3.48 4.72 -9.53
N LEU A 33 4.71 4.80 -10.06
CA LEU A 33 5.58 5.96 -9.89
C LEU A 33 4.95 7.29 -10.36
N PRO A 34 4.22 7.35 -11.50
CA PRO A 34 3.56 8.58 -11.91
C PRO A 34 2.50 9.05 -10.89
N GLN A 35 1.71 8.13 -10.34
CA GLN A 35 0.71 8.45 -9.32
C GLN A 35 1.38 8.91 -8.02
N PHE A 36 2.45 8.24 -7.60
CA PHE A 36 3.25 8.65 -6.44
C PHE A 36 3.76 10.08 -6.56
N ASP A 37 4.32 10.43 -7.72
CA ASP A 37 4.87 11.76 -7.96
C ASP A 37 3.76 12.84 -8.00
N GLN A 38 2.58 12.51 -8.53
CA GLN A 38 1.39 13.38 -8.50
C GLN A 38 0.88 13.61 -7.07
N ASP A 39 0.71 12.54 -6.29
CA ASP A 39 0.24 12.62 -4.91
C ASP A 39 1.22 13.40 -4.02
N ARG A 40 2.53 13.22 -4.24
CA ARG A 40 3.58 13.97 -3.56
C ARG A 40 3.47 15.47 -3.83
N ALA A 41 3.24 15.85 -5.09
CA ALA A 41 3.03 17.25 -5.47
C ALA A 41 1.76 17.82 -4.81
N ALA A 42 0.66 17.07 -4.82
CA ALA A 42 -0.60 17.47 -4.18
C ALA A 42 -0.45 17.63 -2.67
N ALA A 43 0.21 16.68 -1.99
CA ALA A 43 0.48 16.75 -0.55
C ALA A 43 1.38 17.94 -0.19
N THR A 44 2.38 18.24 -1.01
CA THR A 44 3.25 19.42 -0.84
C THR A 44 2.47 20.73 -0.98
N ALA A 45 1.57 20.83 -1.97
CA ALA A 45 0.73 21.99 -2.16
C ALA A 45 -0.22 22.20 -0.96
N ARG A 46 -0.86 21.14 -0.48
CA ARG A 46 -1.73 21.17 0.72
C ARG A 46 -0.96 21.57 1.97
N ALA A 47 0.21 20.97 2.20
CA ALA A 47 1.05 21.29 3.36
C ALA A 47 1.44 22.78 3.41
N ARG A 48 1.70 23.40 2.25
CA ARG A 48 1.96 24.84 2.13
C ARG A 48 0.71 25.67 2.39
N ALA A 49 -0.41 25.32 1.76
CA ALA A 49 -1.68 26.05 1.92
C ALA A 49 -2.16 26.04 3.38
N GLU A 50 -1.99 24.91 4.07
CA GLU A 50 -2.42 24.71 5.46
C GLU A 50 -1.34 25.09 6.49
N THR A 51 -0.11 25.41 6.03
CA THR A 51 1.08 25.58 6.90
C THR A 51 1.24 24.42 7.90
N SER A 52 1.06 23.20 7.41
CA SER A 52 0.95 21.98 8.22
C SER A 52 1.76 20.85 7.60
N PRO A 53 2.54 20.08 8.39
CA PRO A 53 3.25 18.91 7.87
C PRO A 53 2.34 17.69 7.68
N THR A 54 1.10 17.74 8.19
CA THR A 54 0.18 16.60 8.21
C THR A 54 -0.08 16.00 6.82
N PRO A 55 -0.33 16.78 5.74
CA PRO A 55 -0.56 16.21 4.42
C PRO A 55 0.61 15.37 3.90
N LEU A 56 1.86 15.76 4.19
CA LEU A 56 3.05 15.00 3.79
C LEU A 56 3.22 13.73 4.62
N ARG A 57 2.87 13.76 5.91
CA ARG A 57 2.85 12.57 6.76
C ARG A 57 1.82 11.55 6.26
N VAL A 58 0.58 12.00 6.03
CA VAL A 58 -0.50 11.14 5.50
C VAL A 58 -0.13 10.55 4.15
N PHE A 59 0.49 11.34 3.28
CA PHE A 59 1.02 10.87 2.00
C PHE A 59 2.05 9.74 2.18
N ALA A 60 3.05 9.94 3.04
CA ALA A 60 4.09 8.93 3.27
C ALA A 60 3.52 7.65 3.89
N GLU A 61 2.60 7.78 4.85
CA GLU A 61 1.89 6.66 5.46
C GLU A 61 1.10 5.86 4.44
N ALA A 62 0.27 6.51 3.62
CA ALA A 62 -0.53 5.85 2.59
C ALA A 62 0.34 5.06 1.61
N TRP A 63 1.41 5.66 1.11
CA TRP A 63 2.31 5.00 0.16
C TRP A 63 3.20 3.93 0.80
N ALA A 64 3.49 4.01 2.10
CA ALA A 64 4.14 2.92 2.81
C ALA A 64 3.24 1.67 2.88
N VAL A 65 1.92 1.85 3.04
CA VAL A 65 0.94 0.75 2.97
C VAL A 65 0.84 0.17 1.56
N GLU A 66 0.81 1.01 0.51
CA GLU A 66 0.82 0.53 -0.87
C GLU A 66 2.08 -0.29 -1.19
N VAL A 67 3.25 0.15 -0.72
CA VAL A 67 4.49 -0.62 -0.87
C VAL A 67 4.42 -1.93 -0.11
N ALA A 68 3.89 -1.94 1.12
CA ALA A 68 3.73 -3.18 1.88
C ALA A 68 2.88 -4.20 1.10
N ILE A 69 1.80 -3.77 0.45
CA ILE A 69 0.98 -4.64 -0.42
C ILE A 69 1.75 -5.07 -1.66
N ALA A 70 2.37 -4.13 -2.38
CA ALA A 70 3.01 -4.40 -3.67
C ALA A 70 4.23 -5.34 -3.57
N ARG A 71 4.86 -5.41 -2.39
CA ARG A 71 5.96 -6.34 -2.11
C ARG A 71 5.52 -7.81 -2.02
N HIS A 72 4.21 -8.07 -1.91
CA HIS A 72 3.59 -9.39 -1.75
C HIS A 72 2.68 -9.72 -2.95
N PRO A 73 3.20 -10.36 -4.02
CA PRO A 73 2.44 -10.58 -5.26
C PRO A 73 1.11 -11.34 -5.08
N GLU A 74 1.06 -12.29 -4.15
CA GLU A 74 -0.15 -13.03 -3.80
C GLU A 74 -1.22 -12.12 -3.17
N THR A 75 -0.81 -11.13 -2.37
CA THR A 75 -1.72 -10.13 -1.80
C THR A 75 -2.26 -9.21 -2.89
N VAL A 76 -1.42 -8.81 -3.85
CA VAL A 76 -1.83 -8.02 -5.01
C VAL A 76 -2.84 -8.79 -5.87
N THR A 77 -2.57 -10.06 -6.16
CA THR A 77 -3.52 -10.92 -6.91
C THR A 77 -4.84 -11.04 -6.16
N ARG A 78 -4.81 -11.29 -4.84
CA ARG A 78 -6.02 -11.42 -4.05
C ARG A 78 -6.86 -10.14 -4.04
N LEU A 79 -6.22 -8.97 -3.91
CA LEU A 79 -6.93 -7.69 -3.99
C LEU A 79 -7.61 -7.50 -5.35
N ARG A 80 -6.93 -7.82 -6.46
CA ARG A 80 -7.51 -7.73 -7.80
C ARG A 80 -8.71 -8.67 -7.99
N GLU A 81 -8.64 -9.88 -7.45
CA GLU A 81 -9.77 -10.81 -7.46
C GLU A 81 -10.97 -10.27 -6.68
N LEU A 82 -10.72 -9.70 -5.49
CA LEU A 82 -11.76 -9.09 -4.67
C LEU A 82 -12.38 -7.86 -5.34
N GLU A 83 -11.57 -7.00 -5.96
CA GLU A 83 -12.03 -5.84 -6.72
C GLU A 83 -12.87 -6.27 -7.94
N ALA A 84 -12.45 -7.31 -8.67
CA ALA A 84 -13.23 -7.86 -9.79
C ALA A 84 -14.56 -8.47 -9.31
N ALA A 85 -14.56 -9.21 -8.20
CA ALA A 85 -15.77 -9.77 -7.62
C ALA A 85 -16.74 -8.67 -7.15
N ALA A 86 -16.23 -7.58 -6.56
CA ALA A 86 -17.04 -6.46 -6.09
C ALA A 86 -17.82 -5.76 -7.20
N VAL A 87 -17.30 -5.73 -8.44
CA VAL A 87 -17.95 -5.07 -9.58
C VAL A 87 -19.23 -5.79 -10.01
N GLU A 88 -19.24 -7.12 -9.93
CA GLU A 88 -20.36 -7.97 -10.39
C GLU A 88 -21.35 -8.31 -9.26
N GLU A 89 -20.98 -8.04 -8.00
CA GLU A 89 -21.76 -8.46 -6.84
C GLU A 89 -22.99 -7.57 -6.61
N THR A 90 -24.14 -8.22 -6.39
CA THR A 90 -25.43 -7.55 -6.14
C THR A 90 -26.05 -7.95 -4.80
N ASP A 91 -25.56 -9.02 -4.16
CA ASP A 91 -25.92 -9.39 -2.80
C ASP A 91 -25.14 -8.54 -1.79
N VAL A 92 -25.89 -7.83 -0.94
CA VAL A 92 -25.31 -6.91 0.05
C VAL A 92 -24.40 -7.64 1.05
N ARG A 93 -24.71 -8.87 1.43
CA ARG A 93 -23.89 -9.62 2.39
C ARG A 93 -22.59 -10.08 1.74
N ALA A 94 -22.63 -10.59 0.51
CA ALA A 94 -21.43 -10.94 -0.24
C ALA A 94 -20.53 -9.70 -0.48
N ALA A 95 -21.12 -8.54 -0.81
CA ALA A 95 -20.39 -7.28 -0.92
C ALA A 95 -19.72 -6.87 0.40
N MET A 96 -20.40 -7.06 1.54
CA MET A 96 -19.83 -6.80 2.87
C MET A 96 -18.69 -7.76 3.22
N GLU A 97 -18.76 -9.03 2.82
CA GLU A 97 -17.69 -10.01 3.01
C GLU A 97 -16.44 -9.62 2.20
N ILE A 98 -16.61 -9.22 0.93
CA ILE A 98 -15.53 -8.71 0.08
C ILE A 98 -14.88 -7.47 0.72
N ALA A 99 -15.70 -6.50 1.15
CA ALA A 99 -15.20 -5.29 1.79
C ALA A 99 -14.44 -5.59 3.10
N ALA A 100 -14.91 -6.56 3.90
CA ALA A 100 -14.25 -6.99 5.12
C ALA A 100 -12.87 -7.59 4.84
N GLU A 101 -12.73 -8.39 3.77
CA GLU A 101 -11.46 -9.00 3.39
C GLU A 101 -10.47 -7.96 2.85
N VAL A 102 -10.91 -7.06 1.96
CA VAL A 102 -10.09 -5.93 1.48
C VAL A 102 -9.59 -5.10 2.68
N SER A 103 -10.49 -4.81 3.62
CA SER A 103 -10.14 -4.07 4.84
C SER A 103 -9.12 -4.82 5.72
N ALA A 104 -9.22 -6.16 5.82
CA ALA A 104 -8.26 -6.97 6.55
C ALA A 104 -6.86 -6.93 5.92
N ILE A 105 -6.78 -7.06 4.59
CA ILE A 105 -5.52 -6.93 3.83
C ILE A 105 -4.88 -5.56 4.08
N ARG A 106 -5.67 -4.48 3.95
CA ARG A 106 -5.20 -3.11 4.16
C ARG A 106 -4.72 -2.88 5.59
N ARG A 107 -5.38 -3.44 6.60
CA ARG A 107 -4.93 -3.36 8.00
C ARG A 107 -3.63 -4.12 8.25
N ALA A 108 -3.49 -5.32 7.68
CA ALA A 108 -2.26 -6.11 7.80
C ALA A 108 -1.06 -5.36 7.18
N ALA A 109 -1.25 -4.79 5.98
CA ALA A 109 -0.25 -3.97 5.33
C ALA A 109 0.09 -2.69 6.12
N ALA A 110 -0.89 -2.04 6.72
CA ALA A 110 -0.65 -0.89 7.61
C ALA A 110 0.20 -1.28 8.82
N ALA A 111 -0.11 -2.41 9.47
CA ALA A 111 0.68 -2.91 10.59
C ALA A 111 2.13 -3.23 10.18
N GLU A 112 2.34 -3.88 9.03
CA GLU A 112 3.67 -4.15 8.49
C GLU A 112 4.44 -2.85 8.18
N ALA A 113 3.77 -1.85 7.63
CA ALA A 113 4.34 -0.54 7.35
C ALA A 113 4.64 0.30 8.60
N GLY A 114 4.23 -0.16 9.79
CA GLY A 114 4.32 0.62 11.03
C GLY A 114 3.35 1.81 11.07
N VAL A 115 2.30 1.79 10.24
CA VAL A 115 1.28 2.83 10.12
C VAL A 115 0.06 2.43 10.96
N GLY A 116 -0.47 3.37 11.76
CA GLY A 116 -1.59 3.10 12.66
C GLY A 116 -1.20 2.52 14.03
N GLY A 117 0.09 2.29 14.26
CA GLY A 117 0.65 1.98 15.58
C GLY A 117 1.23 3.23 16.24
N ALA A 118 0.40 3.95 17.00
CA ALA A 118 0.76 4.99 17.96
C ALA A 118 1.72 6.10 17.47
N ALA A 119 1.20 7.33 17.49
CA ALA A 119 1.95 8.42 18.09
C ALA A 119 2.56 7.92 19.42
N ARG A 120 3.88 7.77 19.46
CA ARG A 120 4.68 7.74 20.68
C ARG A 120 5.54 8.99 20.69
#